data_AF-A0A0F9U4L5-F1
#
_entry.id   AF-A0A0F9U4L5-F1
#
_cell.length_a   1.000
_cell.length_b   1.000
_cell.length_c   1.000
_cell.angle_alpha   90.00
_cell.angle_beta   90.00
_cell.angle_gamma   90.00
#
_symmetry.space_group_name_H-M   'P 1'
#
loop_
_entity.id
_entity.type
_entity.pdbx_description
1 polymer ?
#
loop_
_entity_poly.entity_id
_entity_poly.type
_entity_poly.pdbx_seq_one_letter_code
_entity_poly.pdbx_strand_id
1 'polypeptide(L)'
;MGSFDNTIWGSEGMQYLNEENKNHPFGTMLKFIDGQEFIYAQAGGLALAAGTLQQQAVVVSGHEADLAVPTARSVGDTTVTLTNSTTAITANQYVEGYLFTNDHGAAGTGEGSLYKIKSNAAESTGSGVATFVFEEGSALRIAWTTATQCGLRKYPC
;
A
#
# COMPACT_ATOMS: atom_id res chain seq x y z
N MET A 1 21.43 7.15 -2.70
CA MET A 1 21.39 5.68 -2.78
C MET A 1 21.72 5.13 -1.40
N GLY A 2 20.74 4.61 -0.67
CA GLY A 2 21.01 3.77 0.50
C GLY A 2 20.92 2.32 0.05
N SER A 3 21.97 1.53 0.28
CA SER A 3 21.83 0.07 0.28
C SER A 3 21.09 -0.25 1.58
N PHE A 4 19.90 -0.82 1.44
CA PHE A 4 19.23 -1.50 2.54
C PHE A 4 19.28 -2.96 2.17
N ASP A 5 20.24 -3.69 2.72
CA ASP A 5 20.19 -5.14 2.69
C ASP A 5 18.98 -5.55 3.53
N ASN A 6 17.80 -5.56 2.90
CA ASN A 6 16.55 -6.03 3.47
C ASN A 6 16.49 -7.56 3.39
N THR A 7 17.60 -8.20 3.77
CA THR A 7 17.84 -9.63 3.67
C THR A 7 18.21 -10.16 5.04
N ILE A 8 17.49 -11.19 5.47
CA ILE A 8 17.73 -11.93 6.70
C ILE A 8 18.22 -13.33 6.31
N TRP A 9 19.29 -13.79 6.93
CA TRP A 9 19.75 -15.16 6.76
C TRP A 9 19.02 -16.06 7.75
N GLY A 10 18.24 -16.99 7.22
CA GLY A 10 17.43 -17.92 8.00
C GLY A 10 18.21 -19.12 8.49
N SER A 11 17.86 -19.61 9.68
CA SER A 11 18.20 -20.96 10.12
C SER A 11 17.11 -21.94 9.69
N GLU A 12 17.48 -23.18 9.43
CA GLU A 12 16.55 -24.26 9.09
C GLU A 12 15.34 -24.31 10.04
N GLY A 13 14.14 -24.43 9.47
CA GLY A 13 12.86 -24.41 10.18
C GLY A 13 12.14 -23.06 10.15
N MET A 14 12.85 -21.94 9.90
CA MET A 14 12.22 -20.62 9.80
C MET A 14 11.25 -20.50 8.62
N GLN A 15 11.43 -21.29 7.56
CA GLN A 15 10.55 -21.31 6.39
C GLN A 15 9.11 -21.81 6.70
N TYR A 16 8.89 -22.39 7.87
CA TYR A 16 7.58 -22.89 8.31
C TYR A 16 6.89 -21.99 9.35
N LEU A 17 7.54 -20.91 9.76
CA LEU A 17 7.01 -20.01 10.77
C LEU A 17 6.02 -19.01 10.15
N ASN A 18 4.97 -18.72 10.92
CA ASN A 18 4.06 -17.60 10.68
C ASN A 18 4.17 -16.64 11.86
N GLU A 19 3.94 -15.37 11.61
CA GLU A 19 3.95 -14.33 12.64
C GLU A 19 2.57 -13.69 12.77
N GLU A 20 2.14 -13.42 14.00
CA GLU A 20 0.88 -12.72 14.27
C GLU A 20 1.03 -11.19 14.18
N ASN A 21 2.26 -10.70 14.37
CA ASN A 21 2.61 -9.30 14.27
C ASN A 21 3.55 -9.08 13.09
N LYS A 22 3.47 -7.88 12.51
CA LYS A 22 4.42 -7.45 11.49
C LYS A 22 5.76 -7.12 12.14
N ASN A 23 6.72 -8.03 12.05
CA ASN A 23 8.06 -7.84 12.63
C ASN A 23 9.07 -7.25 11.65
N HIS A 24 8.77 -7.31 10.34
CA HIS A 24 9.63 -6.83 9.27
C HIS A 24 8.84 -5.99 8.25
N PRO A 25 9.48 -5.05 7.53
CA PRO A 25 8.87 -4.42 6.36
C PRO A 25 8.45 -5.49 5.33
N PHE A 26 7.34 -5.29 4.64
CA PHE A 26 6.97 -6.19 3.55
C PHE A 26 8.02 -6.11 2.43
N GLY A 27 8.29 -7.25 1.79
CA GLY A 27 9.39 -7.36 0.83
C GLY A 27 10.74 -7.75 1.43
N THR A 28 10.84 -7.90 2.76
CA THR A 28 12.05 -8.43 3.41
C THR A 28 12.32 -9.86 2.92
N MET A 29 13.54 -10.12 2.48
CA MET A 29 13.93 -11.40 1.90
C MET A 29 14.54 -12.29 2.98
N LEU A 30 14.02 -13.50 3.15
CA LEU A 30 14.64 -14.55 3.95
C LEU A 30 15.45 -15.45 3.02
N LYS A 31 16.77 -15.53 3.22
CA LYS A 31 17.68 -16.39 2.45
C LYS A 31 18.23 -17.52 3.28
N PHE A 32 18.35 -18.68 2.67
CA PHE A 32 19.00 -19.86 3.25
C PHE A 32 20.30 -20.18 2.52
N ILE A 33 21.20 -20.90 3.20
CA ILE A 33 22.51 -21.27 2.65
C ILE A 33 22.40 -22.22 1.45
N ASP A 34 21.30 -22.96 1.34
CA ASP A 34 20.98 -23.84 0.22
C ASP A 34 20.41 -23.09 -1.00
N GLY A 35 20.23 -21.77 -0.88
CA GLY A 35 19.75 -20.89 -1.94
C GLY A 35 18.23 -20.69 -1.96
N GLN A 36 17.47 -21.25 -1.01
CA GLN A 36 16.05 -20.92 -0.91
C GLN A 36 15.86 -19.46 -0.49
N GLU A 37 14.90 -18.79 -1.14
CA GLU A 37 14.54 -17.40 -0.87
C GLU A 37 13.03 -17.27 -0.65
N PHE A 38 12.63 -16.56 0.39
CA PHE A 38 11.23 -16.26 0.70
C PHE A 38 11.06 -14.77 0.89
N ILE A 39 9.91 -14.22 0.50
CA ILE A 39 9.58 -12.81 0.70
C ILE A 39 8.58 -12.69 1.84
N TYR A 40 8.90 -11.85 2.81
CA TYR A 40 8.03 -11.52 3.93
C TYR A 40 6.82 -10.72 3.43
N ALA A 41 5.64 -11.28 3.64
CA ALA A 41 4.37 -10.76 3.17
C ALA A 41 3.25 -11.07 4.16
N GLN A 42 2.17 -10.30 4.09
CA GLN A 42 0.96 -10.59 4.83
C GLN A 42 0.24 -11.79 4.18
N ALA A 43 0.13 -12.91 4.92
CA ALA A 43 -0.86 -13.92 4.60
C ALA A 43 -2.27 -13.29 4.72
N GLY A 44 -3.19 -13.67 3.84
CA GLY A 44 -4.56 -13.14 3.84
C GLY A 44 -5.32 -13.42 5.15
N GLY A 45 -6.65 -13.42 5.11
CA GLY A 45 -7.45 -13.66 6.33
C GLY A 45 -7.34 -15.05 6.96
N LEU A 46 -6.56 -15.96 6.36
CA LEU A 46 -6.43 -17.36 6.73
C LEU A 46 -4.96 -17.80 6.69
N ALA A 47 -4.62 -18.80 7.50
CA ALA A 47 -3.31 -19.44 7.44
C ALA A 47 -3.07 -20.08 6.06
N LEU A 48 -1.83 -19.98 5.57
CA LEU A 48 -1.43 -20.56 4.30
C LEU A 48 -1.45 -22.09 4.37
N ALA A 49 -2.12 -22.73 3.42
CA ALA A 49 -2.12 -24.18 3.30
C ALA A 49 -0.93 -24.66 2.45
N ALA A 50 -0.22 -25.68 2.94
CA ALA A 50 0.89 -26.29 2.20
C ALA A 50 0.42 -26.82 0.82
N GLY A 51 1.26 -26.63 -0.20
CA GLY A 51 1.01 -27.13 -1.56
C GLY A 51 0.00 -26.31 -2.37
N THR A 52 -0.38 -25.12 -1.91
CA THR A 52 -1.30 -24.23 -2.64
C THR A 52 -0.57 -23.07 -3.30
N LEU A 53 -1.00 -22.71 -4.50
CA LEU A 53 -0.55 -21.48 -5.16
C LEU A 53 -1.22 -20.29 -4.48
N GLN A 54 -0.41 -19.32 -4.06
CA GLN A 54 -0.89 -18.07 -3.51
C GLN A 54 -0.89 -16.99 -4.60
N GLN A 55 -1.80 -16.05 -4.47
CA GLN A 55 -1.89 -14.87 -5.32
C GLN A 55 -2.06 -13.63 -4.44
N GLN A 56 -1.74 -12.46 -4.99
CA GLN A 56 -2.03 -11.20 -4.32
C GLN A 56 -3.52 -11.06 -3.97
N ALA A 57 -3.79 -10.30 -2.91
CA ALA A 57 -5.15 -9.95 -2.54
C ALA A 57 -5.88 -9.26 -3.72
N VAL A 58 -7.14 -9.64 -3.93
CA VAL A 58 -8.02 -8.94 -4.87
C VAL A 58 -8.17 -7.50 -4.41
N VAL A 59 -8.26 -6.58 -5.38
CA VAL A 59 -8.49 -5.16 -5.12
C VAL A 59 -9.79 -5.00 -4.34
N VAL A 60 -9.77 -4.15 -3.33
CA VAL A 60 -10.95 -3.87 -2.51
C VAL A 60 -11.89 -3.02 -3.35
N SER A 61 -13.13 -3.51 -3.55
CA SER A 61 -14.15 -2.81 -4.33
C SER A 61 -14.47 -1.44 -3.74
N GLY A 62 -14.63 -0.44 -4.60
CA GLY A 62 -14.77 0.97 -4.23
C GLY A 62 -13.45 1.68 -3.95
N HIS A 63 -12.30 0.98 -3.92
CA HIS A 63 -10.99 1.59 -3.68
C HIS A 63 -10.06 1.48 -4.90
N GLU A 64 -10.50 0.82 -5.97
CA GLU A 64 -9.73 0.52 -7.17
C GLU A 64 -9.31 1.76 -7.96
N ALA A 65 -10.19 2.77 -8.05
CA ALA A 65 -10.03 3.98 -8.83
C ALA A 65 -11.10 5.01 -8.41
N ASP A 66 -11.01 6.21 -8.97
CA ASP A 66 -12.05 7.24 -8.93
C ASP A 66 -12.40 7.81 -7.55
N LEU A 67 -11.57 7.55 -6.53
CA LEU A 67 -11.67 8.19 -5.23
C LEU A 67 -11.36 9.68 -5.38
N ALA A 68 -12.32 10.52 -5.02
CA ALA A 68 -12.22 11.96 -5.22
C ALA A 68 -11.28 12.62 -4.20
N VAL A 69 -10.50 13.59 -4.65
CA VAL A 69 -9.74 14.49 -3.78
C VAL A 69 -10.67 15.65 -3.34
N PRO A 70 -11.08 15.74 -2.05
CA PRO A 70 -12.05 16.73 -1.60
C PRO A 70 -11.46 18.14 -1.45
N THR A 71 -10.13 18.26 -1.42
CA THR A 71 -9.44 19.55 -1.23
C THR A 71 -8.12 19.54 -1.99
N ALA A 72 -7.87 20.61 -2.75
CA ALA A 72 -6.64 20.78 -3.52
C ALA A 72 -5.38 20.63 -2.65
N ARG A 73 -4.32 20.05 -3.21
CA ARG A 73 -3.05 19.77 -2.53
C ARG A 73 -1.89 20.39 -3.28
N SER A 74 -0.89 20.84 -2.54
CA SER A 74 0.29 21.48 -3.10
C SER A 74 1.42 20.49 -3.34
N VAL A 75 2.34 20.83 -4.24
CA VAL A 75 3.62 20.13 -4.36
C VAL A 75 4.32 20.12 -3.00
N GLY A 76 4.90 18.98 -2.63
CA GLY A 76 5.56 18.75 -1.35
C GLY A 76 4.65 18.21 -0.24
N ASP A 77 3.34 18.18 -0.44
CA ASP A 77 2.43 17.57 0.53
C ASP A 77 2.71 16.06 0.71
N THR A 78 2.78 15.61 1.96
CA THR A 78 2.91 14.19 2.34
C THR A 78 1.67 13.65 3.01
N THR A 79 0.66 14.49 3.27
CA THR A 79 -0.60 14.07 3.86
C THR A 79 -1.72 14.52 2.96
N VAL A 80 -2.56 13.58 2.52
CA VAL A 80 -3.69 13.85 1.64
C VAL A 80 -4.96 13.21 2.19
N THR A 81 -6.09 13.63 1.66
CA THR A 81 -7.40 13.07 2.00
C THR A 81 -8.09 12.63 0.73
N LEU A 82 -8.83 11.52 0.79
CA LEU A 82 -9.71 11.05 -0.28
C LEU A 82 -11.12 10.84 0.27
N THR A 83 -12.13 11.17 -0.52
CA THR A 83 -13.51 10.76 -0.25
C THR A 83 -13.66 9.29 -0.61
N ASN A 84 -14.07 8.48 0.35
CA ASN A 84 -14.30 7.06 0.18
C ASN A 84 -15.57 6.79 -0.65
N SER A 85 -15.65 5.62 -1.27
CA SER A 85 -16.71 5.29 -2.23
C SER A 85 -17.84 4.45 -1.62
N THR A 86 -17.56 3.19 -1.28
CA THR A 86 -18.58 2.25 -0.76
C THR A 86 -18.10 1.30 0.34
N THR A 87 -16.82 0.97 0.39
CA THR A 87 -16.27 -0.01 1.35
C THR A 87 -15.57 0.70 2.49
N ALA A 88 -15.77 0.29 3.73
CA ALA A 88 -15.04 0.88 4.86
C ALA A 88 -13.52 0.66 4.75
N ILE A 89 -12.74 1.63 5.21
CA ILE A 89 -11.28 1.55 5.31
C ILE A 89 -10.92 1.31 6.77
N THR A 90 -10.17 0.25 7.04
CA THR A 90 -9.60 -0.01 8.36
C THR A 90 -8.29 0.76 8.55
N ALA A 91 -7.94 1.07 9.80
CA ALA A 91 -6.71 1.79 10.10
C ALA A 91 -5.49 1.00 9.58
N ASN A 92 -4.59 1.69 8.87
CA ASN A 92 -3.38 1.12 8.27
C ASN A 92 -3.60 -0.05 7.30
N GLN A 93 -4.81 -0.23 6.77
CA GLN A 93 -5.13 -1.21 5.72
C GLN A 93 -4.20 -1.14 4.50
N TYR A 94 -3.69 0.05 4.20
CA TYR A 94 -2.88 0.35 3.02
C TYR A 94 -1.43 0.69 3.36
N VAL A 95 -0.96 0.42 4.59
CA VAL A 95 0.44 0.64 4.97
C VAL A 95 1.39 -0.12 4.05
N GLU A 96 2.47 0.55 3.63
CA GLU A 96 3.42 0.11 2.60
C GLU A 96 2.81 -0.19 1.22
N GLY A 97 1.49 -0.01 1.05
CA GLY A 97 0.83 0.00 -0.24
C GLY A 97 1.11 1.27 -1.02
N TYR A 98 0.30 1.47 -2.06
CA TYR A 98 0.40 2.62 -2.94
C TYR A 98 -0.95 3.29 -3.13
N LEU A 99 -0.92 4.62 -3.14
CA LEU A 99 -1.95 5.43 -3.77
C LEU A 99 -1.44 5.78 -5.16
N PHE A 100 -2.30 5.71 -6.16
CA PHE A 100 -1.97 6.16 -7.50
C PHE A 100 -3.03 7.12 -8.04
N THR A 101 -2.61 8.07 -8.86
CA THR A 101 -3.51 8.98 -9.58
C THR A 101 -3.98 8.31 -10.87
N ASN A 102 -5.29 8.13 -11.02
CA ASN A 102 -5.87 7.49 -12.22
C ASN A 102 -6.48 8.50 -13.20
N ASP A 103 -6.91 9.65 -12.70
CA ASP A 103 -7.36 10.79 -13.49
C ASP A 103 -6.83 12.07 -12.82
N HIS A 104 -6.32 13.02 -13.60
CA HIS A 104 -5.85 14.30 -13.11
C HIS A 104 -6.61 15.49 -13.73
N GLY A 105 -7.80 15.22 -14.25
CA GLY A 105 -8.64 16.18 -14.94
C GLY A 105 -7.96 16.76 -16.19
N ALA A 106 -8.49 17.88 -16.68
CA ALA A 106 -8.02 18.52 -17.92
C ALA A 106 -6.54 18.95 -17.91
N ALA A 107 -5.88 18.97 -16.75
CA ALA A 107 -4.47 19.30 -16.64
C ALA A 107 -3.54 18.14 -17.07
N GLY A 108 -3.99 16.88 -17.04
CA GLY A 108 -3.32 15.70 -17.62
C GLY A 108 -1.88 15.39 -17.18
N THR A 109 -1.27 16.21 -16.31
CA THR A 109 0.16 16.09 -15.97
C THR A 109 0.43 15.13 -14.82
N GLY A 110 -0.58 14.84 -13.98
CA GLY A 110 -0.42 14.07 -12.75
C GLY A 110 -0.81 12.60 -12.84
N GLU A 111 -1.38 12.12 -13.95
CA GLU A 111 -1.85 10.73 -14.10
C GLU A 111 -0.70 9.71 -14.03
N GLY A 112 -0.97 8.54 -13.45
CA GLY A 112 0.00 7.46 -13.33
C GLY A 112 1.09 7.68 -12.26
N SER A 113 0.99 8.74 -11.46
CA SER A 113 1.90 8.96 -10.34
C SER A 113 1.60 7.95 -9.22
N LEU A 114 2.65 7.38 -8.61
CA LEU A 114 2.55 6.46 -7.48
C LEU A 114 3.13 7.09 -6.21
N TYR A 115 2.44 6.88 -5.08
CA TYR A 115 2.81 7.42 -3.78
C TYR A 115 2.80 6.29 -2.74
N LYS A 116 3.95 6.05 -2.10
CA LYS A 116 4.07 5.02 -1.06
C LYS A 116 3.36 5.48 0.22
N ILE A 117 2.44 4.66 0.72
CA ILE A 117 1.65 4.98 1.91
C ILE A 117 2.41 4.55 3.17
N LYS A 118 2.65 5.49 4.07
CA LYS A 118 3.21 5.27 5.40
C LYS A 118 2.14 4.86 6.42
N SER A 119 0.96 5.48 6.34
CA SER A 119 -0.19 5.14 7.20
C SER A 119 -1.48 5.67 6.61
N ASN A 120 -2.62 5.08 7.00
CA ASN A 120 -3.94 5.62 6.68
C ASN A 120 -4.86 5.57 7.91
N ALA A 121 -5.70 6.59 8.04
CA ALA A 121 -6.77 6.61 9.03
C ALA A 121 -7.88 5.62 8.65
N ALA A 122 -8.63 5.16 9.65
CA ALA A 122 -9.86 4.41 9.41
C ALA A 122 -10.98 5.34 8.91
N GLU A 123 -11.86 4.79 8.10
CA GLU A 123 -13.10 5.41 7.63
C GLU A 123 -14.18 4.33 7.68
N SER A 124 -15.17 4.48 8.57
CA SER A 124 -16.09 3.39 8.92
C SER A 124 -17.40 3.37 8.13
N THR A 125 -17.75 4.44 7.43
CA THR A 125 -19.06 4.58 6.76
C THR A 125 -19.03 4.16 5.30
N GLY A 126 -17.84 3.95 4.72
CA GLY A 126 -17.67 3.64 3.31
C GLY A 126 -17.91 4.85 2.40
N SER A 127 -18.14 6.04 2.93
CA SER A 127 -18.44 7.26 2.15
C SER A 127 -17.85 8.54 2.75
N GLY A 128 -17.18 8.42 3.90
CA GLY A 128 -16.51 9.52 4.57
C GLY A 128 -15.18 9.89 3.92
N VAL A 129 -14.42 10.76 4.59
CA VAL A 129 -13.08 11.17 4.13
C VAL A 129 -12.03 10.40 4.92
N ALA A 130 -11.14 9.72 4.22
CA ALA A 130 -10.00 9.02 4.81
C ALA A 130 -8.71 9.84 4.59
N THR A 131 -7.86 9.91 5.62
CA THR A 131 -6.54 10.55 5.55
C THR A 131 -5.46 9.52 5.25
N PHE A 132 -4.56 9.85 4.34
CA PHE A 132 -3.40 9.06 3.96
C PHE A 132 -2.13 9.88 4.17
N VAL A 133 -1.15 9.27 4.80
CA VAL A 133 0.19 9.84 4.98
C VAL A 133 1.15 9.05 4.12
N PHE A 134 1.94 9.74 3.32
CA PHE A 134 2.96 9.16 2.45
C PHE A 134 4.31 9.08 3.16
N GLU A 135 5.16 8.19 2.66
CA GLU A 135 6.58 8.24 2.99
C GLU A 135 7.19 9.57 2.56
N GLU A 136 8.20 10.05 3.29
CA GLU A 136 8.81 11.37 3.05
C GLU A 136 9.31 11.53 1.61
N GLY A 137 9.90 10.47 1.05
CA GLY A 137 10.35 10.45 -0.36
C GLY A 137 9.23 10.35 -1.41
N SER A 138 7.98 10.19 -0.97
CA SER A 138 6.77 10.09 -1.81
C SER A 138 5.87 11.32 -1.67
N ALA A 139 6.42 12.49 -1.31
CA ALA A 139 5.69 13.75 -1.37
C ALA A 139 5.16 14.06 -2.79
N LEU A 140 4.05 14.79 -2.87
CA LEU A 140 3.45 15.19 -4.15
C LEU A 140 4.46 15.95 -5.02
N ARG A 141 4.70 15.47 -6.24
CA ARG A 141 5.55 16.18 -7.23
C ARG A 141 4.75 17.13 -8.11
N ILE A 142 3.44 16.93 -8.16
CA ILE A 142 2.48 17.70 -8.96
C ILE A 142 1.32 18.05 -8.03
N ALA A 143 0.90 19.31 -8.07
CA ALA A 143 -0.23 19.78 -7.28
C ALA A 143 -1.51 19.06 -7.70
N TRP A 144 -2.38 18.72 -6.75
CA TRP A 144 -3.67 18.12 -7.03
C TRP A 144 -4.78 19.15 -6.96
N THR A 145 -5.79 18.95 -7.79
CA THR A 145 -7.04 19.71 -7.72
C THR A 145 -8.16 18.79 -7.27
N THR A 146 -9.36 19.34 -7.07
CA THR A 146 -10.56 18.54 -6.79
C THR A 146 -11.04 17.72 -7.98
N ALA A 147 -10.43 17.90 -9.17
CA ALA A 147 -10.64 17.04 -10.33
C ALA A 147 -9.70 15.82 -10.34
N THR A 148 -8.70 15.78 -9.44
CA THR A 148 -7.83 14.60 -9.31
C THR A 148 -8.61 13.46 -8.69
N GLN A 149 -8.48 12.27 -9.29
CA GLN A 149 -9.04 11.02 -8.78
C GLN A 149 -7.94 9.98 -8.59
N CYS A 150 -8.11 9.14 -7.59
CA CYS A 150 -7.09 8.20 -7.16
C CYS A 150 -7.63 6.79 -6.95
N GLY A 151 -6.72 5.82 -7.00
CA GLY A 151 -6.94 4.45 -6.56
C GLY A 151 -5.95 4.04 -5.49
N LEU A 152 -6.30 2.97 -4.76
CA LEU A 152 -5.49 2.41 -3.68
C LEU A 152 -5.12 0.96 -3.97
N ARG A 153 -3.88 0.60 -3.64
CA ARG A 153 -3.37 -0.76 -3.71
C ARG A 153 -2.69 -1.12 -2.40
N LYS A 154 -3.01 -2.30 -1.88
CA LYS A 154 -2.23 -2.91 -0.79
C LYS A 154 -0.82 -3.21 -1.29
N TYR A 155 0.11 -3.45 -0.37
CA TYR A 155 1.43 -3.95 -0.76
C TYR A 155 1.26 -5.23 -1.59
N PRO A 156 1.84 -5.32 -2.79
CA PRO A 156 1.74 -6.52 -3.62
C PRO A 156 2.56 -7.65 -2.99
N CYS A 157 1.91 -8.76 -2.71
CA CYS A 157 2.56 -10.02 -2.35
C CYS A 157 2.21 -11.10 -3.37
#